data_AF-A0A077MBJ0-F1
#
_entry.id   AF-A0A077MBJ0-F1
#
_cell.length_a   1.000
_cell.length_b   1.000
_cell.length_c   1.000
_cell.angle_alpha   90.00
_cell.angle_beta   90.00
_cell.angle_gamma   90.00
#
_symmetry.space_group_name_H-M   'P 1'
#
loop_
_entity.id
_entity.type
_entity.pdbx_description
1 polymer ?
#
loop_
_entity_poly.entity_id
_entity_poly.type
_entity_poly.pdbx_seq_one_letter_code
_entity_poly.pdbx_strand_id
1 'polypeptide(L)'
;MRTPRGKRLLLAAAALAASTTLTACGATATPAGSSTPAGQTAAPTTMTPPSSVTAPPSASAKPVAITHIHAIARDPSDGTLLLATHEGLYAKEADGLTLRGPVMDLMGFTVSPDGTFYASGHPGLGAVDLPQPLGLIRSTDRGRTWQVTSRGGQSDFHALTAGPQMVVGFDGALRTTSDGKQWADRGIPAPPRSISTSPTSGTLVATTEKGLLRSTDHGATWQTLTTPALSVLTAWADESTLVIATTDGRLATSTDQGATWTLGTRVVGPVEALWAGRSGSGEVEVVVALHDRVLRTTDNGATTTDALA
;
A
#
# COMPACT_ATOMS: atom_id res chain seq x y z
N MET A 1 -64.11 -39.87 -18.54
CA MET A 1 -64.39 -38.80 -19.54
C MET A 1 -63.07 -38.32 -20.16
N ARG A 2 -63.07 -37.28 -20.99
CA ARG A 2 -61.96 -36.92 -21.90
C ARG A 2 -60.75 -36.23 -21.22
N THR A 3 -59.58 -36.64 -21.70
CA THR A 3 -58.35 -35.91 -22.06
C THR A 3 -58.45 -34.39 -22.40
N PRO A 4 -57.32 -33.64 -22.57
CA PRO A 4 -55.92 -33.82 -22.09
C PRO A 4 -55.08 -32.51 -21.83
N ARG A 5 -53.74 -32.70 -21.66
CA ARG A 5 -52.59 -31.89 -22.16
C ARG A 5 -52.04 -30.70 -21.34
N GLY A 6 -50.72 -30.79 -21.10
CA GLY A 6 -49.80 -29.67 -20.86
C GLY A 6 -48.33 -30.15 -20.89
N LYS A 7 -47.60 -29.96 -22.01
CA LYS A 7 -46.18 -30.34 -22.17
C LYS A 7 -45.30 -29.09 -22.40
N ARG A 8 -44.18 -28.99 -21.67
CA ARG A 8 -42.92 -28.32 -22.06
C ARG A 8 -41.81 -29.17 -21.43
N LEU A 9 -41.09 -30.04 -22.15
CA LEU A 9 -40.15 -29.82 -23.25
C LEU A 9 -38.89 -29.07 -22.78
N LEU A 10 -37.82 -29.83 -22.50
CA LEU A 10 -36.46 -29.28 -22.35
C LEU A 10 -35.86 -29.06 -23.74
N LEU A 11 -35.00 -28.05 -23.87
CA LEU A 11 -34.03 -27.96 -24.97
C LEU A 11 -32.63 -28.14 -24.40
N ALA A 12 -31.85 -29.04 -24.98
CA ALA A 12 -30.40 -29.08 -24.81
C ALA A 12 -29.76 -28.23 -25.93
N ALA A 13 -28.82 -27.36 -25.57
CA ALA A 13 -28.03 -26.61 -26.53
C ALA A 13 -26.74 -27.40 -26.85
N ALA A 14 -26.56 -27.78 -28.11
CA ALA A 14 -25.32 -28.39 -28.58
C ALA A 14 -24.34 -27.29 -29.02
N ALA A 15 -23.09 -27.34 -28.53
CA ALA A 15 -22.02 -26.48 -29.00
C ALA A 15 -21.46 -27.02 -30.33
N LEU A 16 -21.32 -26.14 -31.33
CA LEU A 16 -20.71 -26.47 -32.62
C LEU A 16 -19.33 -25.80 -32.71
N ALA A 17 -18.27 -26.61 -32.84
CA ALA A 17 -16.92 -26.11 -33.04
C ALA A 17 -16.69 -25.72 -34.51
N ALA A 18 -16.00 -24.60 -34.74
CA ALA A 18 -15.59 -24.15 -36.07
C ALA A 18 -14.10 -23.80 -36.06
N SER A 19 -13.28 -24.66 -36.67
CA SER A 19 -11.83 -24.46 -36.81
C SER A 19 -11.51 -23.81 -38.16
N THR A 20 -10.83 -22.67 -38.16
CA THR A 20 -10.41 -21.96 -39.38
C THR A 20 -8.89 -21.94 -39.51
N THR A 21 -8.34 -22.92 -40.23
CA THR A 21 -6.94 -22.91 -40.68
C THR A 21 -6.80 -22.06 -41.94
N LEU A 22 -5.96 -21.03 -41.90
CA LEU A 22 -5.60 -20.22 -43.07
C LEU A 22 -4.13 -20.42 -43.44
N THR A 23 -3.91 -21.20 -44.50
CA THR A 23 -2.59 -21.51 -45.06
C THR A 23 -2.19 -20.45 -46.08
N ALA A 24 -0.97 -19.93 -46.01
CA ALA A 24 -0.42 -19.04 -47.03
C ALA A 24 1.08 -19.31 -47.25
N CYS A 25 1.45 -19.75 -48.46
CA CYS A 25 2.82 -19.89 -48.92
C CYS A 25 2.93 -19.29 -50.33
N GLY A 26 3.95 -18.46 -50.58
CA GLY A 26 4.19 -17.87 -51.90
C GLY A 26 5.28 -16.78 -51.88
N ALA A 27 6.49 -17.14 -52.30
CA ALA A 27 7.56 -16.22 -52.69
C ALA A 27 7.60 -16.11 -54.23
N THR A 28 8.29 -15.18 -54.91
CA THR A 28 9.39 -14.26 -54.50
C THR A 28 8.94 -12.77 -54.61
N ALA A 29 9.65 -11.70 -54.98
CA ALA A 29 10.94 -11.45 -55.67
C ALA A 29 11.60 -10.11 -55.27
N THR A 30 12.48 -9.60 -56.13
CA THR A 30 13.45 -8.48 -55.95
C THR A 30 13.64 -7.72 -57.28
N PRO A 31 14.42 -6.62 -57.36
CA PRO A 31 14.70 -5.54 -56.39
C PRO A 31 14.62 -4.11 -57.00
N ALA A 32 14.58 -3.05 -56.18
CA ALA A 32 15.09 -1.70 -56.51
C ALA A 32 15.19 -0.77 -55.28
N GLY A 33 16.00 0.29 -55.35
CA GLY A 33 15.85 1.49 -54.52
C GLY A 33 16.78 1.64 -53.31
N SER A 34 17.98 2.20 -53.52
CA SER A 34 18.91 2.59 -52.45
C SER A 34 18.82 4.08 -52.10
N SER A 35 18.56 4.41 -50.83
CA SER A 35 18.96 5.70 -50.25
C SER A 35 19.02 5.64 -48.72
N THR A 36 20.19 5.92 -48.15
CA THR A 36 20.43 5.98 -46.70
C THR A 36 20.58 7.44 -46.27
N PRO A 37 19.70 7.98 -45.39
CA PRO A 37 19.97 9.23 -44.70
C PRO A 37 21.10 9.03 -43.69
N ALA A 38 22.07 9.96 -43.65
CA ALA A 38 23.16 9.90 -42.69
C ALA A 38 22.67 10.06 -41.24
N GLY A 39 23.38 9.44 -40.29
CA GLY A 39 22.97 9.42 -38.89
C GLY A 39 22.99 10.80 -38.23
N GLN A 40 21.92 11.13 -37.51
CA GLN A 40 21.97 12.19 -36.50
C GLN A 40 22.60 11.62 -35.23
N THR A 41 23.78 12.11 -34.87
CA THR A 41 24.40 11.80 -33.58
C THR A 41 23.56 12.45 -32.47
N ALA A 42 22.76 11.65 -31.76
CA ALA A 42 22.08 12.11 -30.56
C ALA A 42 23.14 12.61 -29.56
N ALA A 43 23.07 13.89 -29.18
CA ALA A 43 23.90 14.41 -28.11
C ALA A 43 23.57 13.65 -26.81
N PRO A 44 24.56 13.38 -25.94
CA PRO A 44 24.29 12.71 -24.67
C PRO A 44 23.38 13.61 -23.83
N THR A 45 22.15 13.15 -23.58
CA THR A 45 21.25 13.77 -22.61
C THR A 45 21.92 13.69 -21.25
N THR A 46 22.35 14.84 -20.74
CA THR A 46 22.80 14.97 -19.35
C THR A 46 21.64 14.62 -18.44
N MET A 47 21.63 13.40 -17.90
CA MET A 47 20.69 13.02 -16.85
C MET A 47 20.95 13.92 -15.65
N THR A 48 20.07 14.92 -15.45
CA THR A 48 20.00 15.65 -14.18
C THR A 48 19.87 14.60 -13.07
N PRO A 49 20.75 14.61 -12.05
CA PRO A 49 20.65 13.63 -10.97
C PRO A 49 19.29 13.81 -10.28
N PRO A 50 18.59 12.70 -9.93
CA PRO A 50 17.28 12.77 -9.30
C PRO A 50 17.36 13.52 -7.96
N SER A 51 16.55 14.58 -7.82
CA SER A 51 16.54 15.46 -6.66
C SER A 51 16.41 14.66 -5.36
N SER A 52 17.39 14.82 -4.48
CA SER A 52 17.39 14.29 -3.11
C SER A 52 17.23 15.42 -2.10
N VAL A 53 16.49 15.15 -1.03
CA VAL A 53 16.18 16.15 0.01
C VAL A 53 16.88 15.77 1.31
N THR A 54 17.59 16.73 1.89
CA THR A 54 18.22 16.68 3.22
C THR A 54 17.61 17.77 4.11
N ALA A 55 17.54 17.50 5.42
CA ALA A 55 17.27 18.56 6.40
C ALA A 55 18.55 19.34 6.74
N PRO A 56 18.49 20.65 7.03
CA PRO A 56 19.54 21.34 7.77
C PRO A 56 19.65 20.78 9.21
N PRO A 57 20.80 20.95 9.90
CA PRO A 57 21.00 20.39 11.23
C PRO A 57 20.01 20.96 12.27
N SER A 58 19.41 20.07 13.05
CA SER A 58 18.31 20.39 13.96
C SER A 58 18.72 21.32 15.11
N ALA A 59 17.97 22.42 15.26
CA ALA A 59 17.81 23.05 16.57
C ALA A 59 16.84 22.23 17.43
N SER A 60 16.94 22.31 18.76
CA SER A 60 16.10 21.57 19.69
C SER A 60 14.61 21.84 19.45
N ALA A 61 13.86 20.81 19.04
CA ALA A 61 12.43 20.90 18.84
C ALA A 61 11.70 21.14 20.17
N LYS A 62 10.62 21.92 20.12
CA LYS A 62 9.62 21.96 21.21
C LYS A 62 8.84 20.64 21.24
N PRO A 63 8.13 20.31 22.31
CA PRO A 63 7.18 19.20 22.31
C PRO A 63 6.21 19.35 21.14
N VAL A 64 6.30 18.43 20.18
CA VAL A 64 5.44 18.41 18.99
C VAL A 64 4.06 17.93 19.43
N ALA A 65 3.05 18.78 19.23
CA ALA A 65 1.66 18.34 19.33
C ALA A 65 1.39 17.48 18.09
N ILE A 66 1.33 16.15 18.26
CA ILE A 66 1.20 15.22 17.15
C ILE A 66 -0.13 15.50 16.43
N THR A 67 -0.04 16.08 15.24
CA THR A 67 -1.18 16.16 14.32
C THR A 67 -1.33 14.84 13.59
N HIS A 68 -2.56 14.35 13.49
CA HIS A 68 -3.07 13.22 12.68
C HIS A 68 -2.00 12.30 12.07
N ILE A 69 -1.83 11.11 12.66
CA ILE A 69 -0.89 10.09 12.18
C ILE A 69 -1.53 9.31 11.02
N HIS A 70 -0.95 9.41 9.83
CA HIS A 70 -1.44 8.73 8.62
C HIS A 70 -0.97 7.27 8.53
N ALA A 71 0.24 6.97 9.04
CA ALA A 71 0.77 5.62 9.07
C ALA A 71 1.69 5.38 10.27
N ILE A 72 1.73 4.12 10.71
CA ILE A 72 2.68 3.60 11.70
C ILE A 72 3.50 2.50 11.03
N ALA A 73 4.79 2.43 11.35
CA ALA A 73 5.60 1.22 11.09
C ALA A 73 6.53 0.94 12.27
N ARG A 74 7.08 -0.29 12.32
CA ARG A 74 8.40 -0.50 12.92
C ARG A 74 9.45 -0.60 11.82
N ASP A 75 10.62 -0.04 12.06
CA ASP A 75 11.80 -0.33 11.24
C ASP A 75 12.21 -1.81 11.45
N PRO A 76 12.37 -2.62 10.39
CA PRO A 76 12.61 -4.06 10.52
C PRO A 76 14.02 -4.43 11.03
N SER A 77 14.96 -3.47 11.12
CA SER A 77 16.35 -3.72 11.49
C SER A 77 16.71 -3.43 12.95
N ASP A 78 15.95 -2.56 13.63
CA ASP A 78 16.11 -2.28 15.07
C ASP A 78 14.78 -2.18 15.86
N GLY A 79 13.64 -2.33 15.19
CA GLY A 79 12.32 -2.28 15.82
C GLY A 79 11.82 -0.87 16.15
N THR A 80 12.56 0.19 15.80
CA THR A 80 12.20 1.58 16.08
C THR A 80 10.80 1.89 15.58
N LEU A 81 9.94 2.44 16.44
CA LEU A 81 8.58 2.84 16.07
C LEU A 81 8.61 4.14 15.27
N LEU A 82 7.95 4.15 14.13
CA LEU A 82 7.89 5.25 13.17
C LEU A 82 6.46 5.76 13.01
N LEU A 83 6.27 7.08 13.05
CA LEU A 83 5.00 7.76 12.85
C LEU A 83 5.12 8.70 11.64
N ALA A 84 4.28 8.50 10.62
CA ALA A 84 4.16 9.41 9.49
C ALA A 84 3.01 10.41 9.75
N THR A 85 3.29 11.70 9.60
CA THR A 85 2.41 12.80 10.01
C THR A 85 2.42 13.95 8.99
N HIS A 86 1.56 14.94 9.18
CA HIS A 86 1.62 16.20 8.42
C HIS A 86 2.91 17.01 8.62
N GLU A 87 3.69 16.76 9.69
CA GLU A 87 4.93 17.48 10.00
C GLU A 87 6.21 16.67 9.71
N GLY A 88 6.09 15.47 9.13
CA GLY A 88 7.20 14.60 8.73
C GLY A 88 7.14 13.19 9.31
N LEU A 89 8.27 12.48 9.19
CA LEU A 89 8.47 11.16 9.79
C LEU A 89 9.13 11.32 11.16
N TYR A 90 8.46 10.86 12.23
CA TYR A 90 9.04 10.83 13.57
C TYR A 90 9.41 9.40 13.96
N ALA A 91 10.55 9.25 14.62
CA ALA A 91 10.98 8.01 15.26
C ALA A 91 10.86 8.14 16.78
N LYS A 92 10.33 7.12 17.46
CA LYS A 92 10.32 7.05 18.93
C LYS A 92 11.65 6.52 19.42
N GLU A 93 12.46 7.44 19.93
CA GLU A 93 13.73 7.19 20.59
C GLU A 93 13.54 7.08 22.12
N ALA A 94 14.63 6.96 22.88
CA ALA A 94 14.59 6.85 24.33
C ALA A 94 14.18 8.14 25.06
N ASP A 95 14.37 9.31 24.42
CA ASP A 95 14.07 10.65 24.97
C ASP A 95 12.77 11.27 24.42
N GLY A 96 12.15 10.67 23.41
CA GLY A 96 10.87 11.11 22.85
C GLY A 96 10.76 10.86 21.34
N LEU A 97 9.98 11.71 20.65
CA LEU A 97 9.86 11.67 19.20
C LEU A 97 10.93 12.56 18.53
N THR A 98 11.81 11.94 17.75
CA THR A 98 12.82 12.62 16.93
C THR A 98 12.39 12.65 15.47
N LEU A 99 12.35 13.86 14.87
CA LEU A 99 12.13 14.04 13.43
C LEU A 99 13.25 13.36 12.62
N ARG A 100 12.90 12.58 11.61
CA ARG A 100 13.79 11.92 10.67
C ARG A 100 13.66 12.58 9.29
N GLY A 101 14.73 13.23 8.85
CA GLY A 101 14.80 13.89 7.55
C GLY A 101 14.05 15.23 7.50
N PRO A 102 13.66 15.69 6.30
CA PRO A 102 12.98 16.97 6.10
C PRO A 102 11.50 16.92 6.54
N VAL A 103 10.97 18.09 6.95
CA VAL A 103 9.53 18.29 7.16
C VAL A 103 8.81 18.15 5.82
N MET A 104 7.87 17.20 5.75
CA MET A 104 7.02 16.92 4.60
C MET A 104 5.68 16.37 5.11
N ASP A 105 4.60 16.61 4.40
CA ASP A 105 3.29 16.04 4.73
C ASP A 105 3.23 14.59 4.20
N LEU A 106 3.28 13.61 5.09
CA LEU A 106 3.38 12.19 4.73
C LEU A 106 2.00 11.49 4.76
N MET A 107 1.15 11.87 3.80
CA MET A 107 -0.20 11.31 3.63
C MET A 107 -0.25 9.79 3.42
N GLY A 108 0.84 9.18 2.97
CA GLY A 108 0.99 7.72 2.93
C GLY A 108 2.44 7.31 3.11
N PHE A 109 2.70 6.29 3.93
CA PHE A 109 4.04 5.81 4.26
C PHE A 109 4.04 4.30 4.54
N THR A 110 5.09 3.61 4.09
CA THR A 110 5.24 2.15 4.23
C THR A 110 6.72 1.76 4.22
N VAL A 111 7.05 0.65 4.87
CA VAL A 111 8.40 0.06 4.87
C VAL A 111 8.29 -1.34 4.26
N SER A 112 9.03 -1.60 3.18
CA SER A 112 9.02 -2.91 2.52
C SER A 112 9.91 -3.93 3.26
N PRO A 113 9.73 -5.24 3.00
CA PRO A 113 10.51 -6.30 3.67
C PRO A 113 12.04 -6.24 3.50
N ASP A 114 12.54 -5.45 2.54
CA ASP A 114 13.97 -5.18 2.33
C ASP A 114 14.52 -4.03 3.18
N GLY A 115 13.67 -3.34 3.96
CA GLY A 115 14.02 -2.15 4.72
C GLY A 115 14.00 -0.83 3.92
N THR A 116 13.63 -0.85 2.63
CA THR A 116 13.36 0.40 1.90
C THR A 116 12.12 1.10 2.45
N PHE A 117 12.19 2.41 2.63
CA PHE A 117 11.04 3.24 3.00
C PHE A 117 10.43 3.87 1.73
N TYR A 118 9.10 3.84 1.62
CA TYR A 118 8.34 4.49 0.55
C TYR A 118 7.26 5.41 1.14
N ALA A 119 7.03 6.56 0.51
CA ALA A 119 6.00 7.51 0.95
C ALA A 119 5.39 8.33 -0.19
N SER A 120 4.33 9.06 0.14
CA SER A 120 3.62 10.02 -0.71
C SER A 120 2.97 11.12 0.15
N GLY A 121 2.45 12.16 -0.49
CA GLY A 121 1.87 13.35 0.15
C GLY A 121 2.42 14.66 -0.44
N HIS A 122 2.72 15.64 0.40
CA HIS A 122 3.05 17.01 -0.03
C HIS A 122 4.41 17.51 0.51
N PRO A 123 5.13 18.38 -0.24
CA PRO A 123 6.36 19.00 0.25
C PRO A 123 6.05 19.97 1.41
N GLY A 124 6.96 20.03 2.39
CA GLY A 124 6.83 20.95 3.52
C GLY A 124 6.88 22.43 3.11
N LEU A 125 6.37 23.31 3.97
CA LEU A 125 6.33 24.75 3.74
C LEU A 125 7.74 25.31 3.43
N GLY A 126 7.88 25.89 2.23
CA GLY A 126 9.14 26.48 1.74
C GLY A 126 9.99 25.56 0.86
N ALA A 127 9.66 24.27 0.70
CA ALA A 127 10.38 23.36 -0.19
C ALA A 127 9.98 23.54 -1.68
N VAL A 128 10.37 24.68 -2.26
CA VAL A 128 9.95 25.14 -3.59
C VAL A 128 10.42 24.28 -4.78
N ASP A 129 11.51 23.51 -4.60
CA ASP A 129 12.09 22.67 -5.65
C ASP A 129 11.51 21.24 -5.72
N LEU A 130 10.44 20.97 -4.94
CA LEU A 130 9.76 19.67 -4.91
C LEU A 130 8.43 19.69 -5.67
N PRO A 131 8.07 18.56 -6.33
CA PRO A 131 6.77 18.42 -6.95
C PRO A 131 5.66 18.36 -5.89
N GLN A 132 4.49 18.90 -6.25
CA GLN A 132 3.30 18.95 -5.40
C GLN A 132 2.11 18.34 -6.19
N PRO A 133 1.58 17.16 -5.83
CA PRO A 133 2.05 16.23 -4.78
C PRO A 133 3.41 15.60 -5.08
N LEU A 134 4.02 14.99 -4.07
CA LEU A 134 5.36 14.40 -4.12
C LEU A 134 5.47 13.18 -5.07
N GLY A 135 4.36 12.51 -5.39
CA GLY A 135 4.37 11.23 -6.10
C GLY A 135 4.81 10.09 -5.18
N LEU A 136 5.54 9.12 -5.73
CA LEU A 136 6.26 8.13 -4.93
C LEU A 136 7.66 8.68 -4.59
N ILE A 137 7.89 8.95 -3.31
CA ILE A 137 9.24 9.19 -2.76
C ILE A 137 9.78 7.91 -2.09
N ARG A 138 11.11 7.77 -2.11
CA ARG A 138 11.84 6.60 -1.57
C ARG A 138 13.00 7.06 -0.69
N SER A 139 13.28 6.30 0.37
CA SER A 139 14.48 6.43 1.21
C SER A 139 15.12 5.06 1.46
N THR A 140 16.44 5.03 1.49
CA THR A 140 17.27 3.85 1.85
C THR A 140 18.17 4.11 3.05
N ASP A 141 17.98 5.23 3.74
CA ASP A 141 18.79 5.66 4.88
C ASP A 141 17.94 5.90 6.13
N ARG A 142 16.81 5.19 6.23
CA ARG A 142 15.82 5.24 7.32
C ARG A 142 15.11 6.60 7.43
N GLY A 143 14.71 7.13 6.29
CA GLY A 143 13.95 8.39 6.18
C GLY A 143 14.77 9.66 6.42
N ARG A 144 16.12 9.59 6.45
CA ARG A 144 16.98 10.77 6.64
C ARG A 144 17.07 11.62 5.38
N THR A 145 17.11 10.97 4.22
CA THR A 145 16.99 11.61 2.91
C THR A 145 15.96 10.90 2.04
N TRP A 146 15.33 11.66 1.15
CA TRP A 146 14.26 11.20 0.28
C TRP A 146 14.49 11.59 -1.17
N GLN A 147 14.10 10.72 -2.08
CA GLN A 147 14.22 10.90 -3.53
C GLN A 147 12.87 10.69 -4.22
N VAL A 148 12.45 11.64 -5.04
CA VAL A 148 11.29 11.48 -5.94
C VAL A 148 11.62 10.38 -6.95
N THR A 149 10.92 9.25 -6.86
CA THR A 149 11.17 8.05 -7.67
C THR A 149 10.31 8.04 -8.92
N SER A 150 9.03 8.43 -8.80
CA SER A 150 8.11 8.64 -9.94
C SER A 150 6.84 9.40 -9.54
N ARG A 151 6.04 9.81 -10.53
CA ARG A 151 4.68 10.38 -10.37
C ARG A 151 4.59 11.67 -9.53
N GLY A 152 5.70 12.37 -9.33
CA GLY A 152 5.70 13.73 -8.77
C GLY A 152 4.86 14.67 -9.64
N GLY A 153 3.99 15.45 -8.99
CA GLY A 153 3.00 16.32 -9.63
C GLY A 153 1.80 15.57 -10.24
N GLN A 154 1.68 14.26 -10.00
CA GLN A 154 0.66 13.40 -10.63
C GLN A 154 -0.13 12.54 -9.63
N SER A 155 0.49 12.12 -8.51
CA SER A 155 -0.13 11.23 -7.54
C SER A 155 0.08 11.67 -6.10
N ASP A 156 -1.00 11.55 -5.33
CA ASP A 156 -1.03 11.65 -3.89
C ASP A 156 -1.59 10.32 -3.36
N PHE A 157 -0.71 9.42 -2.89
CA PHE A 157 -1.06 8.05 -2.53
C PHE A 157 -1.35 7.92 -1.02
N HIS A 158 -2.58 8.25 -0.61
CA HIS A 158 -3.01 8.08 0.80
C HIS A 158 -3.05 6.60 1.21
N ALA A 159 -3.51 5.73 0.31
CA ALA A 159 -3.37 4.28 0.47
C ALA A 159 -2.16 3.80 -0.32
N LEU A 160 -1.07 3.48 0.41
CA LEU A 160 0.23 3.06 -0.12
C LEU A 160 0.76 1.86 0.68
N THR A 161 1.24 0.82 0.00
CA THR A 161 1.88 -0.35 0.65
C THR A 161 2.99 -0.93 -0.23
N ALA A 162 4.02 -1.53 0.38
CA ALA A 162 5.17 -2.08 -0.34
C ALA A 162 5.51 -3.50 0.15
N GLY A 163 5.43 -4.47 -0.75
CA GLY A 163 5.66 -5.89 -0.47
C GLY A 163 7.01 -6.38 -1.02
N PRO A 164 7.28 -7.69 -0.97
CA PRO A 164 8.57 -8.26 -1.41
C PRO A 164 8.82 -8.19 -2.94
N GLN A 165 7.83 -7.77 -3.73
CA GLN A 165 7.86 -7.78 -5.20
C GLN A 165 7.36 -6.49 -5.87
N MET A 166 6.63 -5.63 -5.14
CA MET A 166 6.03 -4.42 -5.71
C MET A 166 5.60 -3.40 -4.66
N VAL A 167 5.53 -2.13 -5.08
CA VAL A 167 4.77 -1.06 -4.42
C VAL A 167 3.37 -0.98 -5.05
N VAL A 168 2.35 -0.76 -4.22
CA VAL A 168 0.95 -0.59 -4.61
C VAL A 168 0.44 0.72 -4.02
N GLY A 169 -0.18 1.54 -4.86
CA GLY A 169 -0.74 2.84 -4.45
C GLY A 169 -2.11 3.09 -5.08
N PHE A 170 -2.93 3.91 -4.43
CA PHE A 170 -4.20 4.38 -4.96
C PHE A 170 -4.26 5.91 -5.07
N ASP A 171 -4.43 6.44 -6.29
CA ASP A 171 -4.54 7.88 -6.59
C ASP A 171 -5.87 8.24 -7.27
N GLY A 172 -6.93 7.50 -6.95
CA GLY A 172 -8.17 7.44 -7.72
C GLY A 172 -8.22 6.26 -8.69
N ALA A 173 -7.06 5.77 -9.14
CA ALA A 173 -6.88 4.44 -9.71
C ALA A 173 -5.98 3.59 -8.80
N LEU A 174 -6.22 2.27 -8.74
CA LEU A 174 -5.26 1.35 -8.11
C LEU A 174 -4.12 1.09 -9.09
N ARG A 175 -2.87 1.25 -8.64
CA ARG A 175 -1.68 1.08 -9.46
C ARG A 175 -0.64 0.20 -8.77
N THR A 176 0.11 -0.56 -9.55
CA THR A 176 1.18 -1.45 -9.08
C THR A 176 2.48 -1.19 -9.85
N THR A 177 3.63 -1.27 -9.17
CA THR A 177 4.96 -1.13 -9.80
C THR A 177 5.99 -2.04 -9.12
N SER A 178 6.84 -2.70 -9.91
CA SER A 178 7.96 -3.53 -9.42
C SER A 178 9.31 -2.83 -9.45
N ASP A 179 9.44 -1.70 -10.16
CA ASP A 179 10.66 -0.90 -10.29
C ASP A 179 10.57 0.50 -9.67
N GLY A 180 9.40 0.84 -9.08
CA GLY A 180 9.09 2.15 -8.51
C GLY A 180 8.81 3.24 -9.55
N LYS A 181 8.83 2.92 -10.85
CA LYS A 181 8.88 3.90 -11.96
C LYS A 181 7.80 3.68 -13.00
N GLN A 182 7.67 2.44 -13.47
CA GLN A 182 6.66 2.00 -14.42
C GLN A 182 5.48 1.43 -13.66
N TRP A 183 4.31 2.05 -13.83
CA TRP A 183 3.09 1.69 -13.12
C TRP A 183 2.09 1.05 -14.06
N ALA A 184 1.49 -0.05 -13.60
CA ALA A 184 0.41 -0.72 -14.29
C ALA A 184 -0.88 -0.60 -13.46
N ASP A 185 -1.92 -0.06 -14.09
CA ASP A 185 -3.22 0.15 -13.47
C ASP A 185 -3.95 -1.18 -13.24
N ARG A 186 -4.80 -1.21 -12.21
CA ARG A 186 -5.53 -2.39 -11.74
C ARG A 186 -6.99 -2.04 -11.44
N GLY A 187 -7.87 -3.01 -11.66
CA GLY A 187 -9.25 -2.92 -11.21
C GLY A 187 -9.35 -3.22 -9.71
N ILE A 188 -10.20 -2.49 -9.00
CA ILE A 188 -10.61 -2.83 -7.63
C ILE A 188 -12.13 -2.60 -7.49
N PRO A 189 -12.91 -3.52 -6.88
CA PRO A 189 -14.37 -3.41 -6.76
C PRO A 189 -14.92 -2.13 -6.10
N ALA A 190 -14.13 -1.45 -5.27
CA ALA A 190 -14.42 -0.15 -4.68
C ALA A 190 -13.10 0.55 -4.28
N PRO A 191 -13.06 1.89 -4.13
CA PRO A 191 -11.89 2.60 -3.64
C PRO A 191 -11.41 2.07 -2.28
N PRO A 192 -10.10 1.84 -2.10
CA PRO A 192 -9.53 1.46 -0.81
C PRO A 192 -9.39 2.66 0.12
N ARG A 193 -9.77 2.51 1.39
CA ARG A 193 -9.38 3.44 2.46
C ARG A 193 -7.98 3.12 2.98
N SER A 194 -7.66 1.83 3.08
CA SER A 194 -6.36 1.30 3.48
C SER A 194 -6.04 0.08 2.62
N ILE A 195 -4.76 -0.13 2.35
CA ILE A 195 -4.25 -1.32 1.66
C ILE A 195 -3.01 -1.82 2.39
N SER A 196 -2.92 -3.13 2.59
CA SER A 196 -1.77 -3.81 3.18
C SER A 196 -1.35 -4.98 2.28
N THR A 197 -0.11 -5.44 2.44
CA THR A 197 0.48 -6.51 1.65
C THR A 197 1.21 -7.49 2.54
N SER A 198 1.08 -8.79 2.25
CA SER A 198 1.72 -9.82 3.04
C SER A 198 3.24 -9.80 2.83
N PRO A 199 4.06 -9.86 3.89
CA PRO A 199 5.51 -9.66 3.79
C PRO A 199 6.24 -10.73 2.96
N THR A 200 5.65 -11.91 2.73
CA THR A 200 6.30 -13.01 1.98
C THR A 200 5.64 -13.31 0.64
N SER A 201 4.30 -13.44 0.58
CA SER A 201 3.58 -13.75 -0.67
C SER A 201 3.23 -12.51 -1.51
N GLY A 202 3.24 -11.31 -0.95
CA GLY A 202 2.70 -10.12 -1.61
C GLY A 202 1.18 -10.18 -1.83
N THR A 203 0.46 -11.01 -1.07
CA THR A 203 -1.01 -11.04 -1.02
C THR A 203 -1.53 -9.69 -0.51
N LEU A 204 -2.36 -9.02 -1.30
CA LEU A 204 -2.93 -7.72 -0.95
C LEU A 204 -4.25 -7.88 -0.18
N VAL A 205 -4.48 -7.00 0.79
CA VAL A 205 -5.75 -6.84 1.49
C VAL A 205 -6.11 -5.36 1.53
N ALA A 206 -7.37 -5.02 1.23
CA ALA A 206 -7.84 -3.65 1.14
C ALA A 206 -9.18 -3.45 1.86
N THR A 207 -9.30 -2.38 2.66
CA THR A 207 -10.57 -1.97 3.28
C THR A 207 -11.34 -1.07 2.33
N THR A 208 -12.61 -1.37 2.09
CA THR A 208 -13.49 -0.57 1.21
C THR A 208 -14.88 -0.40 1.82
N GLU A 209 -15.67 0.54 1.30
CA GLU A 209 -17.11 0.67 1.58
C GLU A 209 -17.91 -0.63 1.32
N LYS A 210 -17.42 -1.53 0.47
CA LYS A 210 -18.03 -2.83 0.15
C LYS A 210 -17.47 -3.98 0.98
N GLY A 211 -16.76 -3.68 2.07
CA GLY A 211 -16.10 -4.64 2.95
C GLY A 211 -14.61 -4.83 2.66
N LEU A 212 -14.03 -5.83 3.31
CA LEU A 212 -12.62 -6.19 3.16
C LEU A 212 -12.42 -7.04 1.89
N LEU A 213 -11.44 -6.67 1.07
CA LEU A 213 -11.11 -7.37 -0.18
C LEU A 213 -9.71 -7.99 -0.09
N ARG A 214 -9.50 -9.17 -0.67
CA ARG A 214 -8.19 -9.87 -0.75
C ARG A 214 -7.85 -10.26 -2.18
N SER A 215 -6.59 -10.05 -2.57
CA SER A 215 -6.01 -10.45 -3.86
C SER A 215 -4.74 -11.27 -3.62
N THR A 216 -4.67 -12.47 -4.20
CA THR A 216 -3.49 -13.36 -4.18
C THR A 216 -2.70 -13.30 -5.49
N ASP A 217 -2.99 -12.33 -6.36
CA ASP A 217 -2.45 -12.17 -7.70
C ASP A 217 -2.05 -10.70 -7.99
N HIS A 218 -1.61 -10.00 -6.92
CA HIS A 218 -1.06 -8.65 -6.98
C HIS A 218 -2.01 -7.61 -7.59
N GLY A 219 -3.28 -7.69 -7.19
CA GLY A 219 -4.36 -6.77 -7.55
C GLY A 219 -5.01 -7.05 -8.89
N ALA A 220 -4.74 -8.19 -9.55
CA ALA A 220 -5.36 -8.55 -10.82
C ALA A 220 -6.82 -9.05 -10.66
N THR A 221 -7.10 -9.82 -9.61
CA THR A 221 -8.45 -10.22 -9.18
C THR A 221 -8.64 -10.06 -7.68
N TRP A 222 -9.90 -9.92 -7.24
CA TRP A 222 -10.25 -9.65 -5.85
C TRP A 222 -11.41 -10.54 -5.39
N GLN A 223 -11.30 -11.05 -4.17
CA GLN A 223 -12.39 -11.73 -3.45
C GLN A 223 -12.81 -10.89 -2.23
N THR A 224 -14.09 -10.86 -1.90
CA THR A 224 -14.58 -10.24 -0.65
C THR A 224 -14.41 -11.22 0.50
N LEU A 225 -13.86 -10.75 1.62
CA LEU A 225 -13.74 -11.50 2.87
C LEU A 225 -14.91 -11.17 3.81
N THR A 226 -15.43 -12.19 4.48
CA THR A 226 -16.45 -12.01 5.53
C THR A 226 -15.77 -11.56 6.82
N THR A 227 -15.98 -10.31 7.23
CA THR A 227 -15.44 -9.74 8.47
C THR A 227 -16.53 -9.59 9.54
N PRO A 228 -16.17 -9.58 10.84
CA PRO A 228 -17.13 -9.47 11.94
C PRO A 228 -17.82 -8.09 12.04
N ALA A 229 -17.21 -7.06 11.44
CA ALA A 229 -17.77 -5.73 11.23
C ALA A 229 -17.10 -5.09 10.00
N LEU A 230 -17.60 -3.93 9.55
CA LEU A 230 -16.92 -3.14 8.52
C LEU A 230 -15.58 -2.61 9.05
N SER A 231 -14.54 -2.66 8.23
CA SER A 231 -13.17 -2.29 8.60
C SER A 231 -12.72 -0.99 7.94
N VAL A 232 -11.95 -0.19 8.68
CA VAL A 232 -11.36 1.07 8.21
C VAL A 232 -9.89 0.91 7.81
N LEU A 233 -9.13 0.11 8.56
CA LEU A 233 -7.70 -0.13 8.36
C LEU A 233 -7.39 -1.63 8.42
N THR A 234 -6.28 -2.03 7.80
CA THR A 234 -5.79 -3.43 7.79
C THR A 234 -4.27 -3.46 7.86
N ALA A 235 -3.71 -4.45 8.56
CA ALA A 235 -2.28 -4.75 8.60
C ALA A 235 -2.04 -6.26 8.63
N TRP A 236 -0.91 -6.71 8.09
CA TRP A 236 -0.42 -8.09 8.24
C TRP A 236 0.59 -8.14 9.39
N ALA A 237 0.45 -9.09 10.30
CA ALA A 237 1.43 -9.33 11.37
C ALA A 237 2.49 -10.39 11.00
N ASP A 238 2.12 -11.30 10.09
CA ASP A 238 2.97 -12.29 9.42
C ASP A 238 2.22 -12.79 8.15
N GLU A 239 2.73 -13.81 7.45
CA GLU A 239 2.12 -14.35 6.23
C GLU A 239 0.72 -14.97 6.43
N SER A 240 0.36 -15.39 7.64
CA SER A 240 -0.95 -15.99 7.99
C SER A 240 -1.87 -15.03 8.73
N THR A 241 -1.31 -14.06 9.46
CA THR A 241 -2.05 -13.26 10.46
C THR A 241 -2.40 -11.87 9.95
N LEU A 242 -3.69 -11.58 9.91
CA LEU A 242 -4.26 -10.27 9.59
C LEU A 242 -4.86 -9.60 10.83
N VAL A 243 -4.67 -8.30 10.93
CA VAL A 243 -5.35 -7.43 11.90
C VAL A 243 -6.17 -6.38 11.15
N ILE A 244 -7.38 -6.11 11.62
CA ILE A 244 -8.23 -5.01 11.14
C ILE A 244 -8.70 -4.13 12.28
N ALA A 245 -8.81 -2.83 12.01
CA ALA A 245 -9.56 -1.90 12.86
C ALA A 245 -10.97 -1.70 12.26
N THR A 246 -12.00 -1.76 13.10
CA THR A 246 -13.40 -1.70 12.69
C THR A 246 -13.98 -0.28 12.79
N THR A 247 -15.08 -0.01 12.07
CA THR A 247 -15.77 1.30 12.10
C THR A 247 -16.34 1.67 13.48
N ASP A 248 -16.57 0.69 14.35
CA ASP A 248 -16.97 0.88 15.75
C ASP A 248 -15.77 0.92 16.73
N GLY A 249 -14.54 1.09 16.20
CA GLY A 249 -13.34 1.36 16.99
C GLY A 249 -12.78 0.17 17.75
N ARG A 250 -13.01 -1.06 17.28
CA ARG A 250 -12.48 -2.31 17.84
C ARG A 250 -11.39 -2.89 16.94
N LEU A 251 -10.65 -3.84 17.48
CA LEU A 251 -9.70 -4.65 16.72
C LEU A 251 -10.26 -6.05 16.48
N ALA A 252 -9.92 -6.65 15.35
CA ALA A 252 -10.12 -8.08 15.12
C ALA A 252 -8.88 -8.69 14.45
N THR A 253 -8.55 -9.92 14.85
CA THR A 253 -7.42 -10.67 14.30
C THR A 253 -7.91 -11.96 13.64
N SER A 254 -7.37 -12.27 12.46
CA SER A 254 -7.45 -13.55 11.78
C SER A 254 -6.06 -14.18 11.77
N THR A 255 -5.96 -15.51 11.93
CA THR A 255 -4.70 -16.27 11.81
C THR A 255 -4.73 -17.23 10.62
N ASP A 256 -5.61 -16.98 9.65
CA ASP A 256 -5.90 -17.85 8.50
C ASP A 256 -6.14 -17.04 7.20
N GLN A 257 -5.39 -15.95 7.03
CA GLN A 257 -5.47 -15.03 5.88
C GLN A 257 -6.88 -14.42 5.63
N GLY A 258 -7.68 -14.30 6.69
CA GLY A 258 -8.97 -13.62 6.70
C GLY A 258 -10.20 -14.52 6.56
N ALA A 259 -10.06 -15.84 6.72
CA ALA A 259 -11.17 -16.80 6.62
C ALA A 259 -12.01 -16.88 7.91
N THR A 260 -11.39 -16.74 9.08
CA THR A 260 -12.06 -16.62 10.38
C THR A 260 -11.45 -15.49 11.21
N TRP A 261 -12.24 -14.92 12.13
CA TRP A 261 -11.86 -13.71 12.87
C TRP A 261 -12.21 -13.80 14.35
N THR A 262 -11.24 -13.45 15.21
CA THR A 262 -11.45 -13.18 16.63
C THR A 262 -11.64 -11.67 16.82
N LEU A 263 -12.84 -11.26 17.25
CA LEU A 263 -13.21 -9.87 17.48
C LEU A 263 -12.94 -9.44 18.92
N GLY A 264 -12.27 -8.32 19.11
CA GLY A 264 -12.02 -7.71 20.43
C GLY A 264 -13.32 -7.30 21.14
N THR A 265 -13.32 -7.43 22.46
CA THR A 265 -14.46 -7.09 23.34
C THR A 265 -14.45 -5.64 23.82
N ARG A 266 -13.39 -4.88 23.52
CA ARG A 266 -13.22 -3.47 23.88
C ARG A 266 -13.14 -2.59 22.64
N VAL A 267 -13.70 -1.39 22.76
CA VAL A 267 -13.46 -0.27 21.85
C VAL A 267 -12.17 0.42 22.32
N VAL A 268 -11.17 0.49 21.44
CA VAL A 268 -9.92 1.24 21.68
C VAL A 268 -10.09 2.71 21.30
N GLY A 269 -10.92 2.99 20.27
CA GLY A 269 -11.21 4.33 19.77
C GLY A 269 -11.28 4.37 18.24
N PRO A 270 -11.56 5.54 17.63
CA PRO A 270 -11.42 5.73 16.20
C PRO A 270 -9.94 5.61 15.82
N VAL A 271 -9.57 4.53 15.12
CA VAL A 271 -8.18 4.28 14.71
C VAL A 271 -7.87 5.05 13.43
N GLU A 272 -6.84 5.90 13.51
CA GLU A 272 -6.36 6.75 12.42
C GLU A 272 -5.27 6.03 11.59
N ALA A 273 -4.32 5.38 12.27
CA ALA A 273 -3.32 4.48 11.67
C ALA A 273 -3.14 3.17 12.46
N LEU A 274 -2.74 2.10 11.77
CA LEU A 274 -2.63 0.74 12.30
C LEU A 274 -1.32 0.09 11.80
N TRP A 275 -0.56 -0.49 12.72
CA TRP A 275 0.53 -1.41 12.42
C TRP A 275 0.35 -2.72 13.20
N ALA A 276 0.81 -3.83 12.63
CA ALA A 276 0.89 -5.11 13.31
C ALA A 276 2.17 -5.86 12.90
N GLY A 277 2.65 -6.75 13.75
CA GLY A 277 3.85 -7.58 13.52
C GLY A 277 3.98 -8.64 14.59
N ARG A 278 4.94 -9.57 14.44
CA ARG A 278 5.36 -10.43 15.55
C ARG A 278 6.52 -9.80 16.33
N SER A 279 6.35 -9.77 17.65
CA SER A 279 7.39 -9.45 18.60
C SER A 279 8.42 -10.58 18.71
N GLY A 280 9.57 -10.32 19.36
CA GLY A 280 10.64 -11.31 19.54
C GLY A 280 10.26 -12.57 20.36
N SER A 281 9.14 -12.53 21.10
CA SER A 281 8.55 -13.71 21.77
C SER A 281 7.63 -14.54 20.86
N GLY A 282 7.37 -14.07 19.63
CA GLY A 282 6.41 -14.66 18.70
C GLY A 282 4.96 -14.19 18.92
N GLU A 283 4.67 -13.37 19.93
CA GLU A 283 3.34 -12.78 20.12
C GLU A 283 3.03 -11.73 19.04
N VAL A 284 1.77 -11.67 18.62
CA VAL A 284 1.26 -10.63 17.72
C VAL A 284 1.18 -9.32 18.49
N GLU A 285 1.99 -8.36 18.08
CA GLU A 285 1.93 -6.98 18.55
C GLU A 285 1.08 -6.16 17.58
N VAL A 286 0.21 -5.31 18.12
CA VAL A 286 -0.56 -4.32 17.37
C VAL A 286 -0.30 -2.95 17.98
N VAL A 287 -0.04 -1.96 17.12
CA VAL A 287 0.12 -0.56 17.50
C VAL A 287 -0.89 0.27 16.70
N VAL A 288 -1.66 1.12 17.40
CA VAL A 288 -2.72 1.95 16.82
C VAL A 288 -2.52 3.42 17.16
N ALA A 289 -2.72 4.31 16.20
CA ALA A 289 -2.88 5.73 16.44
C ALA A 289 -4.37 6.03 16.67
N LEU A 290 -4.62 6.80 17.73
CA LEU A 290 -5.83 7.56 17.97
C LEU A 290 -5.44 9.04 17.92
N HIS A 291 -6.43 9.92 17.78
CA HIS A 291 -6.25 11.37 17.71
C HIS A 291 -5.35 11.99 18.79
N ASP A 292 -5.32 11.41 20.00
CA ASP A 292 -4.60 11.92 21.17
C ASP A 292 -3.44 11.03 21.65
N ARG A 293 -3.35 9.78 21.20
CA ARG A 293 -2.50 8.73 21.80
C ARG A 293 -2.12 7.64 20.78
N VAL A 294 -0.93 7.06 20.94
CA VAL A 294 -0.56 5.82 20.25
C VAL A 294 -0.59 4.68 21.27
N LEU A 295 -1.39 3.64 21.02
CA LEU A 295 -1.57 2.52 21.95
C LEU A 295 -0.98 1.23 21.39
N ARG A 296 -0.37 0.43 22.28
CA ARG A 296 0.15 -0.91 22.04
C ARG A 296 -0.72 -1.96 22.74
N THR A 297 -1.04 -3.06 22.04
CA THR A 297 -1.76 -4.23 22.57
C THR A 297 -1.26 -5.54 21.96
N THR A 298 -1.46 -6.66 22.65
CA THR A 298 -1.23 -8.03 22.15
C THR A 298 -2.50 -8.90 22.23
N ASP A 299 -3.64 -8.35 22.65
CA ASP A 299 -4.86 -9.09 23.03
C ASP A 299 -6.16 -8.56 22.36
N ASN A 300 -6.04 -7.98 21.15
CA ASN A 300 -7.11 -7.26 20.44
C ASN A 300 -7.69 -6.06 21.22
N GLY A 301 -6.87 -5.39 22.04
CA GLY A 301 -7.26 -4.20 22.78
C GLY A 301 -8.05 -4.46 24.06
N ALA A 302 -8.06 -5.71 24.56
CA ALA A 302 -8.62 -6.01 25.88
C ALA A 302 -7.80 -5.36 27.00
N THR A 303 -6.48 -5.25 26.79
CA THR A 303 -5.55 -4.37 27.50
C THR A 303 -4.77 -3.51 26.50
N THR A 304 -4.34 -2.33 26.95
CA THR A 304 -3.54 -1.38 26.15
C THR A 304 -2.47 -0.73 27.02
N THR A 305 -1.35 -0.40 26.40
CA THR A 305 -0.23 0.37 26.96
C THR A 305 0.06 1.57 26.06
N ASP A 306 0.62 2.65 26.61
CA ASP A 306 1.09 3.77 25.78
C ASP A 306 2.33 3.32 24.99
N ALA A 307 2.35 3.58 23.68
CA ALA A 307 3.46 3.23 22.81
C ALA A 307 4.55 4.33 22.75
N LEU A 308 4.29 5.50 23.32
CA LEU A 308 5.19 6.67 23.35
C LEU A 308 5.78 6.97 24.74
N ALA A 309 5.55 6.10 25.72
CA ALA A 309 6.21 6.12 27.03
C ALA A 309 7.70 5.69 26.99
#